data_AF-A0ABD5SKJ1-F1
#
_entry.id   AF-A0ABD5SKJ1-F1
#
_cell.length_a   1.000
_cell.length_b   1.000
_cell.length_c   1.000
_cell.angle_alpha   90.00
_cell.angle_beta   90.00
_cell.angle_gamma   90.00
#
_symmetry.space_group_name_H-M   'P 1'
#
loop_
_entity.id
_entity.type
_entity.pdbx_description
1 polymer ?
#
loop_
_entity_poly.entity_id
_entity_poly.type
_entity_poly.pdbx_seq_one_letter_code
_entity_poly.pdbx_strand_id
1 'polypeptide(L)'
;MDKRERLEDYLESDGLDSIWFARPNSFAWLTGGNSVIDREGDTGVAAVGYDGDELVIVTNNIEADRIAAEELADLEMSEASIEQFPWYASSLTEAITERVGSDERAAIDIELPGFERVDPTSLRQPLTERDRDRYRDLGGQTASAVESVCRELQSGDTEHEVASALRIALSARDIEAPVVLVGGSERAQRYRHYTPTGAELGDYALVSVTAQRAGLHASCTRTVAFDPPSWLAERHE
;
A
#
# COMPACT_ATOMS: atom_id res chain seq x y z
N MET A 1 -2.55 -0.55 22.13
CA MET A 1 -2.32 -1.92 21.69
C MET A 1 -1.39 -1.86 20.50
N ASP A 2 -0.21 -2.44 20.69
CA ASP A 2 0.80 -2.57 19.65
C ASP A 2 0.39 -3.62 18.61
N LYS A 3 1.06 -3.67 17.45
CA LYS A 3 0.73 -4.63 16.38
C LYS A 3 0.91 -6.07 16.85
N ARG A 4 1.96 -6.36 17.62
CA ARG A 4 2.24 -7.70 18.16
C ARG A 4 1.14 -8.19 19.11
N GLU A 5 0.72 -7.36 20.06
CA GLU A 5 -0.39 -7.69 20.99
C GLU A 5 -1.68 -8.06 20.22
N ARG A 6 -1.95 -7.42 19.07
CA ARG A 6 -3.11 -7.79 18.23
C ARG A 6 -2.98 -9.15 17.58
N LEU A 7 -1.75 -9.55 17.21
CA LEU A 7 -1.50 -10.86 16.64
C LEU A 7 -1.63 -11.93 17.72
N GLU A 8 -1.08 -11.69 18.91
CA GLU A 8 -1.24 -12.55 20.09
C GLU A 8 -2.73 -12.75 20.43
N ASP A 9 -3.50 -11.68 20.58
CA ASP A 9 -4.95 -11.74 20.85
C ASP A 9 -5.71 -12.52 19.77
N TYR A 10 -5.31 -12.38 18.50
CA TYR A 10 -5.95 -13.07 17.37
C TYR A 10 -5.65 -14.57 17.36
N LEU A 11 -4.40 -14.97 17.65
CA LEU A 11 -4.04 -16.37 17.77
C LEU A 11 -4.82 -17.05 18.91
N GLU A 12 -4.92 -16.38 20.06
CA GLU A 12 -5.67 -16.87 21.22
C GLU A 12 -7.18 -16.98 20.94
N SER A 13 -7.79 -15.99 20.28
CA SER A 13 -9.24 -15.98 20.04
C SER A 13 -9.71 -17.05 19.06
N ASP A 14 -8.88 -17.36 18.07
CA ASP A 14 -9.23 -18.26 16.96
C ASP A 14 -8.62 -19.67 17.14
N GLY A 15 -7.77 -19.83 18.16
CA GLY A 15 -7.07 -21.09 18.46
C GLY A 15 -6.12 -21.48 17.33
N LEU A 16 -5.33 -20.51 16.88
CA LEU A 16 -4.33 -20.63 15.82
C LEU A 16 -2.92 -20.65 16.43
N ASP A 17 -2.03 -21.40 15.80
CA ASP A 17 -0.61 -21.46 16.16
C ASP A 17 0.18 -20.37 15.41
N SER A 18 -0.23 -19.99 14.20
CA SER A 18 0.42 -18.90 13.47
C SER A 18 -0.49 -18.13 12.53
N ILE A 19 -0.06 -16.91 12.18
CA ILE A 19 -0.72 -16.03 11.21
C ILE A 19 0.30 -15.45 10.24
N TRP A 20 -0.03 -15.45 8.95
CA TRP A 20 0.87 -15.12 7.85
C TRP A 20 0.30 -14.02 6.93
N PHE A 21 1.19 -13.17 6.43
CA PHE A 21 0.88 -12.05 5.54
C PHE A 21 1.80 -12.08 4.32
N ALA A 22 1.27 -12.54 3.19
CA ALA A 22 1.95 -12.59 1.90
C ALA A 22 1.55 -11.44 0.97
N ARG A 23 0.41 -10.76 1.23
CA ARG A 23 0.03 -9.59 0.44
C ARG A 23 0.89 -8.38 0.80
N PRO A 24 1.32 -7.59 -0.20
CA PRO A 24 2.22 -6.46 0.04
C PRO A 24 1.73 -5.43 1.07
N ASN A 25 0.43 -5.14 1.11
CA ASN A 25 -0.11 -4.17 2.06
C ASN A 25 -0.03 -4.67 3.51
N SER A 26 -0.30 -5.95 3.73
CA SER A 26 -0.23 -6.57 5.06
C SER A 26 1.22 -6.71 5.51
N PHE A 27 2.12 -7.12 4.61
CA PHE A 27 3.56 -7.15 4.85
C PHE A 27 4.06 -5.75 5.27
N ALA A 28 3.77 -4.74 4.46
CA ALA A 28 4.18 -3.36 4.74
C ALA A 28 3.58 -2.80 6.04
N TRP A 29 2.35 -3.20 6.39
CA TRP A 29 1.76 -2.82 7.67
C TRP A 29 2.55 -3.38 8.85
N LEU A 30 3.02 -4.63 8.79
CA LEU A 30 3.70 -5.25 9.91
C LEU A 30 5.19 -4.89 9.97
N THR A 31 5.87 -4.82 8.82
CA THR A 31 7.33 -4.61 8.75
C THR A 31 7.75 -3.17 8.48
N GLY A 32 6.83 -2.32 8.02
CA GLY A 32 7.14 -0.96 7.57
C GLY A 32 7.82 -0.89 6.19
N GLY A 33 8.14 -2.01 5.56
CA GLY A 33 8.82 -2.07 4.26
C GLY A 33 7.91 -2.44 3.09
N ASN A 34 8.51 -3.00 2.04
CA ASN A 34 7.90 -3.30 0.75
C ASN A 34 8.39 -4.66 0.20
N SER A 35 7.44 -5.55 -0.08
CA SER A 35 7.73 -6.86 -0.69
C SER A 35 7.40 -6.91 -2.19
N VAL A 36 7.07 -5.80 -2.84
CA VAL A 36 6.71 -5.76 -4.26
C VAL A 36 7.95 -5.64 -5.15
N ILE A 37 8.10 -6.59 -6.07
CA ILE A 37 9.00 -6.48 -7.23
C ILE A 37 8.19 -6.38 -8.52
N ASP A 38 7.26 -7.31 -8.70
CA ASP A 38 6.28 -7.29 -9.78
C ASP A 38 4.95 -6.71 -9.27
N ARG A 39 4.49 -5.61 -9.90
CA ARG A 39 3.22 -4.95 -9.54
C ARG A 39 1.98 -5.71 -10.03
N GLU A 40 2.14 -6.67 -10.93
CA GLU A 40 1.04 -7.52 -11.41
C GLU A 40 0.77 -8.71 -10.45
N GLY A 41 1.69 -8.98 -9.53
CA GLY A 41 1.56 -10.07 -8.56
C GLY A 41 0.61 -9.75 -7.40
N ASP A 42 -0.23 -10.73 -7.03
CA ASP A 42 -1.11 -10.63 -5.85
C ASP A 42 -0.35 -10.76 -4.51
N THR A 43 0.86 -11.33 -4.55
CA THR A 43 1.75 -11.56 -3.41
C THR A 43 3.10 -10.87 -3.60
N GLY A 44 3.74 -10.50 -2.50
CA GLY A 44 5.11 -10.05 -2.53
C GLY A 44 6.11 -11.19 -2.74
N VAL A 45 7.39 -10.84 -2.87
CA VAL A 45 8.52 -11.78 -2.88
C VAL A 45 8.92 -12.27 -1.49
N ALA A 46 8.28 -11.72 -0.45
CA ALA A 46 8.45 -12.08 0.95
C ALA A 46 7.09 -12.07 1.66
N ALA A 47 6.95 -12.96 2.63
CA ALA A 47 5.86 -12.96 3.60
C ALA A 47 6.41 -12.74 5.00
N VAL A 48 5.57 -12.22 5.89
CA VAL A 48 5.85 -12.11 7.32
C VAL A 48 4.77 -12.88 8.08
N GLY A 49 5.19 -13.70 9.04
CA GLY A 49 4.29 -14.42 9.93
C GLY A 49 4.61 -14.17 11.40
N TYR A 50 3.65 -14.44 12.26
CA TYR A 50 3.82 -14.52 13.71
C TYR A 50 3.39 -15.91 14.18
N ASP A 51 4.24 -16.61 14.92
CA ASP A 51 4.02 -18.00 15.37
C ASP A 51 3.74 -18.12 16.87
N GLY A 52 3.42 -17.00 17.52
CA GLY A 52 3.18 -16.95 18.96
C GLY A 52 4.42 -16.67 19.81
N ASP A 53 5.63 -16.75 19.23
CA ASP A 53 6.89 -16.40 19.92
C ASP A 53 7.69 -15.31 19.19
N GLU A 54 7.84 -15.41 17.88
CA GLU A 54 8.58 -14.41 17.10
C GLU A 54 7.92 -14.07 15.77
N LEU A 55 8.41 -12.98 15.15
CA LEU A 55 8.09 -12.69 13.76
C LEU A 55 9.04 -13.46 12.85
N VAL A 56 8.52 -13.95 11.73
CA VAL A 56 9.29 -14.76 10.79
C VAL A 56 9.09 -14.21 9.41
N ILE A 57 10.20 -13.90 8.74
CA ILE A 57 10.20 -13.52 7.34
C ILE A 57 10.53 -14.74 6.51
N VAL A 58 9.65 -15.10 5.58
CA VAL A 58 9.92 -16.14 4.58
C VAL A 58 10.13 -15.46 3.24
N THR A 59 11.28 -15.68 2.61
CA THR A 59 11.59 -15.15 1.28
C THR A 59 12.54 -16.07 0.54
N ASN A 60 12.87 -15.77 -0.72
CA ASN A 60 13.84 -16.56 -1.46
C ASN A 60 15.27 -16.08 -1.17
N ASN A 61 16.26 -16.93 -1.45
CA ASN A 61 17.67 -16.67 -1.17
C ASN A 61 18.30 -15.53 -1.99
N ILE A 62 17.64 -15.02 -3.04
CA ILE A 62 18.15 -13.87 -3.81
C ILE A 62 17.58 -12.53 -3.31
N GLU A 63 16.49 -12.57 -2.52
CA GLU A 63 15.87 -11.39 -1.90
C GLU A 63 16.24 -11.22 -0.42
N ALA A 64 16.64 -12.30 0.27
CA ALA A 64 16.85 -12.31 1.72
C ALA A 64 17.73 -11.16 2.24
N ASP A 65 18.91 -10.95 1.64
CA ASP A 65 19.83 -9.89 2.07
C ASP A 65 19.22 -8.48 1.91
N ARG A 66 18.48 -8.25 0.82
CA ARG A 66 17.83 -6.97 0.53
C ARG A 66 16.65 -6.74 1.48
N ILE A 67 15.80 -7.74 1.69
CA ILE A 67 14.68 -7.67 2.64
C ILE A 67 15.20 -7.33 4.03
N ALA A 68 16.24 -8.03 4.51
CA ALA A 68 16.85 -7.78 5.81
C ALA A 68 17.40 -6.34 5.97
N ALA A 69 18.03 -5.82 4.91
CA ALA A 69 18.69 -4.52 4.95
C ALA A 69 17.73 -3.33 4.76
N GLU A 70 16.67 -3.51 3.97
CA GLU A 70 15.86 -2.39 3.46
C GLU A 70 14.39 -2.44 3.92
N GLU A 71 13.81 -3.62 4.16
CA GLU A 71 12.34 -3.78 4.18
C GLU A 71 11.73 -4.15 5.54
N LEU A 72 12.53 -4.03 6.62
CA LEU A 72 12.13 -4.38 7.98
C LEU A 72 12.24 -3.19 8.95
N ALA A 73 11.97 -1.96 8.48
CA ALA A 73 12.16 -0.72 9.23
C ALA A 73 11.33 -0.58 10.53
N ASP A 74 10.31 -1.41 10.72
CA ASP A 74 9.51 -1.47 11.95
C ASP A 74 9.90 -2.62 12.88
N LEU A 75 10.81 -3.51 12.46
CA LEU A 75 11.23 -4.67 13.24
C LEU A 75 12.69 -4.50 13.68
N GLU A 76 12.97 -4.78 14.93
CA GLU A 76 14.34 -5.01 15.36
C GLU A 76 14.76 -6.42 14.92
N MET A 77 15.99 -6.62 14.44
CA MET A 77 16.46 -7.96 14.00
C MET A 77 16.57 -8.98 15.13
N SER A 78 16.43 -8.55 16.39
CA SER A 78 16.28 -9.44 17.54
C SER A 78 14.85 -9.96 17.73
N GLU A 79 13.87 -9.40 17.04
CA GLU A 79 12.45 -9.72 17.15
C GLU A 79 11.93 -10.51 15.95
N ALA A 80 12.78 -10.72 14.95
CA ALA A 80 12.42 -11.46 13.75
C ALA A 80 13.55 -12.36 13.24
N SER A 81 13.17 -13.55 12.78
CA SER A 81 14.04 -14.46 12.05
C SER A 81 13.75 -14.41 10.55
N ILE A 82 14.74 -14.78 9.72
CA ILE A 82 14.61 -14.86 8.27
C ILE A 82 14.87 -16.28 7.82
N GLU A 83 13.87 -16.88 7.18
CA GLU A 83 13.96 -18.17 6.53
C GLU A 83 13.95 -18.00 5.03
N GLN A 84 14.89 -18.69 4.39
CA GLN A 84 15.09 -18.59 2.95
C GLN A 84 15.01 -19.94 2.25
N PHE A 85 14.41 -19.95 1.08
CA PHE A 85 14.38 -21.10 0.17
C PHE A 85 15.11 -20.77 -1.14
N PRO A 86 15.65 -21.77 -1.86
CA PRO A 86 16.25 -21.54 -3.17
C PRO A 86 15.19 -21.10 -4.18
N TRP A 87 15.38 -19.95 -4.81
CA TRP A 87 14.40 -19.33 -5.73
C TRP A 87 13.94 -20.24 -6.89
N TYR A 88 14.74 -21.22 -7.29
CA TYR A 88 14.47 -22.15 -8.38
C TYR A 88 13.85 -23.48 -7.93
N ALA A 89 13.77 -23.73 -6.62
CA ALA A 89 13.41 -25.04 -6.07
C ALA A 89 12.04 -25.05 -5.36
N SER A 90 11.54 -23.89 -4.96
CA SER A 90 10.30 -23.75 -4.21
C SER A 90 9.68 -22.37 -4.46
N SER A 91 8.41 -22.24 -4.11
CA SER A 91 7.66 -20.99 -4.10
C SER A 91 7.47 -20.47 -2.68
N LEU A 92 7.12 -19.18 -2.55
CA LEU A 92 6.83 -18.57 -1.25
C LEU A 92 5.74 -19.34 -0.48
N THR A 93 4.69 -19.78 -1.19
CA THR A 93 3.58 -20.55 -0.61
C THR A 93 3.99 -21.94 -0.16
N GLU A 94 4.86 -22.62 -0.92
CA GLU A 94 5.37 -23.95 -0.53
C GLU A 94 6.27 -23.82 0.70
N ALA A 95 7.16 -22.82 0.75
CA ALA A 95 8.02 -22.58 1.90
C ALA A 95 7.21 -22.28 3.19
N ILE A 96 6.14 -21.48 3.11
CA ILE A 96 5.25 -21.24 4.26
C ILE A 96 4.54 -22.54 4.67
N THR A 97 4.10 -23.35 3.70
CA THR A 97 3.42 -24.64 3.96
C THR A 97 4.37 -25.66 4.62
N GLU A 98 5.63 -25.70 4.20
CA GLU A 98 6.65 -26.57 4.80
C GLU A 98 7.04 -26.13 6.22
N ARG A 99 6.96 -24.81 6.49
CA ARG A 99 7.20 -24.26 7.83
C ARG A 99 6.07 -24.62 8.80
N VAL A 100 4.82 -24.45 8.39
CA VAL A 100 3.67 -24.72 9.27
C VAL A 100 3.52 -26.23 9.45
N GLY A 101 3.62 -26.69 10.70
CA GLY A 101 3.54 -28.11 11.03
C GLY A 101 2.20 -28.72 10.58
N SER A 102 2.19 -30.01 10.24
CA SER A 102 0.97 -30.68 9.75
C SER A 102 -0.17 -30.74 10.79
N ASP A 103 0.16 -30.59 12.07
CA ASP A 103 -0.79 -30.56 13.18
C ASP A 103 -1.08 -29.13 13.68
N GLU A 104 -0.47 -28.10 13.07
CA GLU A 104 -0.65 -26.69 13.41
C GLU A 104 -1.82 -26.07 12.63
N ARG A 105 -2.52 -25.15 13.27
CA ARG A 105 -3.55 -24.32 12.65
C ARG A 105 -2.98 -22.95 12.32
N ALA A 106 -2.93 -22.60 11.05
CA ALA A 106 -2.41 -21.32 10.60
C ALA A 106 -3.43 -20.55 9.76
N ALA A 107 -3.38 -19.23 9.85
CA ALA A 107 -4.12 -18.33 8.97
C ALA A 107 -3.19 -17.59 8.00
N ILE A 108 -3.67 -17.28 6.80
CA ILE A 108 -2.94 -16.47 5.81
C ILE A 108 -3.86 -15.54 5.01
N ASP A 109 -3.36 -14.39 4.59
CA ASP A 109 -4.14 -13.36 3.90
C ASP A 109 -4.33 -13.59 2.39
N ILE A 110 -3.97 -14.79 1.91
CA ILE A 110 -4.17 -15.29 0.54
C ILE A 110 -4.94 -16.62 0.54
N GLU A 111 -5.24 -17.14 -0.64
CA GLU A 111 -5.82 -18.47 -0.78
C GLU A 111 -4.70 -19.52 -0.82
N LEU A 112 -4.60 -20.31 0.25
CA LEU A 112 -3.61 -21.38 0.37
C LEU A 112 -4.28 -22.61 1.01
N PRO A 113 -4.30 -23.78 0.35
CA PRO A 113 -4.88 -25.00 0.93
C PRO A 113 -4.21 -25.37 2.25
N GLY A 114 -5.01 -25.74 3.25
CA GLY A 114 -4.52 -26.07 4.59
C GLY A 114 -4.45 -24.87 5.55
N PHE A 115 -4.68 -23.65 5.06
CA PHE A 115 -4.68 -22.44 5.87
C PHE A 115 -6.08 -21.85 5.99
N GLU A 116 -6.36 -21.25 7.14
CA GLU A 116 -7.52 -20.40 7.34
C GLU A 116 -7.31 -19.04 6.68
N ARG A 117 -8.36 -18.43 6.14
CA ARG A 117 -8.24 -17.11 5.52
C ARG A 117 -8.34 -16.02 6.58
N VAL A 118 -7.35 -15.15 6.69
CA VAL A 118 -7.45 -13.93 7.52
C VAL A 118 -7.85 -12.71 6.69
N ASP A 119 -8.78 -11.92 7.22
CA ASP A 119 -9.00 -10.53 6.80
C ASP A 119 -8.21 -9.60 7.75
N PRO A 120 -7.11 -8.99 7.31
CA PRO A 120 -6.27 -8.17 8.18
C PRO A 120 -6.90 -6.82 8.54
N THR A 121 -8.12 -6.51 8.09
CA THR A 121 -8.75 -5.19 8.32
C THR A 121 -8.88 -4.86 9.80
N SER A 122 -9.34 -5.80 10.62
CA SER A 122 -9.46 -5.61 12.07
C SER A 122 -8.11 -5.52 12.77
N LEU A 123 -7.09 -6.25 12.29
CA LEU A 123 -5.73 -6.19 12.83
C LEU A 123 -5.08 -4.84 12.56
N ARG A 124 -5.37 -4.23 11.41
CA ARG A 124 -4.81 -2.94 10.99
C ARG A 124 -5.54 -1.72 11.56
N GLN A 125 -6.69 -1.92 12.20
CA GLN A 125 -7.52 -0.82 12.71
C GLN A 125 -7.86 -1.00 14.21
N PRO A 126 -7.79 0.06 15.02
CA PRO A 126 -7.40 1.44 14.68
C PRO A 126 -5.90 1.56 14.37
N LEU A 127 -5.48 2.63 13.71
CA LEU A 127 -4.05 2.92 13.49
C LEU A 127 -3.32 3.07 14.82
N THR A 128 -2.10 2.54 14.92
CA THR A 128 -1.22 2.79 16.07
C THR A 128 -0.77 4.26 16.10
N GLU A 129 -0.15 4.71 17.19
CA GLU A 129 0.38 6.06 17.27
C GLU A 129 1.45 6.33 16.19
N ARG A 130 2.38 5.38 16.00
CA ARG A 130 3.38 5.42 14.93
C ARG A 130 2.75 5.49 13.54
N ASP A 131 1.72 4.67 13.28
CA ASP A 131 1.02 4.68 12.00
C ASP A 131 0.29 6.02 11.76
N ARG A 132 -0.29 6.63 12.80
CA ARG A 132 -0.94 7.95 12.70
C ARG A 132 0.05 9.05 12.34
N ASP A 133 1.24 9.05 12.92
CA ASP A 133 2.26 10.06 12.61
C ASP A 133 2.78 9.91 11.18
N ARG A 134 3.04 8.67 10.75
CA ARG A 134 3.38 8.38 9.35
C ARG A 134 2.26 8.75 8.38
N TYR A 135 1.01 8.53 8.76
CA TYR A 135 -0.14 8.90 7.95
C TYR A 135 -0.26 10.41 7.77
N ARG A 136 0.03 11.20 8.83
CA ARG A 136 0.07 12.67 8.74
C ARG A 136 1.18 13.15 7.82
N ASP A 137 2.38 12.58 7.94
CA ASP A 137 3.50 12.93 7.05
C ASP A 137 3.17 12.57 5.59
N LEU A 138 2.70 11.34 5.34
CA LEU A 138 2.26 10.90 4.01
C LEU A 138 1.18 11.84 3.44
N GLY A 139 0.17 12.17 4.24
CA GLY A 139 -0.89 13.11 3.85
C GLY A 139 -0.36 14.49 3.50
N GLY A 140 0.56 15.04 4.30
CA GLY A 140 1.20 16.33 4.06
C GLY A 140 2.05 16.34 2.79
N GLN A 141 2.88 15.32 2.59
CA GLN A 141 3.71 15.18 1.39
C GLN A 141 2.86 14.96 0.13
N THR A 142 1.80 14.17 0.22
CA THR A 142 0.83 13.95 -0.88
C THR A 142 0.17 15.26 -1.28
N ALA A 143 -0.37 16.01 -0.31
CA ALA A 143 -0.99 17.30 -0.57
C ALA A 143 0.01 18.29 -1.20
N SER A 144 1.22 18.37 -0.65
CA SER A 144 2.28 19.24 -1.17
C SER A 144 2.64 18.91 -2.63
N ALA A 145 2.81 17.63 -2.96
CA ALA A 145 3.12 17.19 -4.32
C ALA A 145 1.97 17.49 -5.29
N VAL A 146 0.74 17.11 -4.93
CA VAL A 146 -0.46 17.34 -5.75
C VAL A 146 -0.66 18.83 -6.00
N GLU A 147 -0.59 19.66 -4.97
CA GLU A 147 -0.81 21.09 -5.11
C GLU A 147 0.31 21.79 -5.88
N SER A 148 1.55 21.31 -5.77
CA SER A 148 2.66 21.86 -6.57
C SER A 148 2.43 21.63 -8.06
N VAL A 149 1.97 20.43 -8.44
CA VAL A 149 1.58 20.15 -9.83
C VAL A 149 0.37 20.99 -10.24
N CYS A 150 -0.67 21.03 -9.39
CA CYS A 150 -1.92 21.75 -9.69
C CYS A 150 -1.72 23.25 -9.94
N ARG A 151 -0.74 23.88 -9.28
CA ARG A 151 -0.45 25.33 -9.43
C ARG A 151 0.17 25.69 -10.78
N GLU A 152 0.80 24.72 -11.45
CA GLU A 152 1.49 24.94 -12.73
C GLU A 152 0.63 24.55 -13.94
N LEU A 153 -0.59 24.02 -13.71
CA LEU A 153 -1.45 23.55 -14.79
C LEU A 153 -1.96 24.68 -15.67
N GLN A 154 -2.16 24.35 -16.94
CA GLN A 154 -2.79 25.19 -17.94
C GLN A 154 -3.99 24.45 -18.56
N SER A 155 -4.99 25.21 -19.04
CA SER A 155 -6.23 24.64 -19.60
C SER A 155 -5.98 23.72 -20.81
N GLY A 156 -4.88 23.95 -21.54
CA GLY A 156 -4.47 23.15 -22.69
C GLY A 156 -3.60 21.94 -22.36
N ASP A 157 -3.21 21.74 -21.09
CA ASP A 157 -2.52 20.51 -20.70
C ASP A 157 -3.44 19.31 -20.91
N THR A 158 -2.88 18.17 -21.27
CA THR A 158 -3.62 16.92 -21.34
C THR A 158 -3.72 16.25 -19.97
N GLU A 159 -4.80 15.52 -19.73
CA GLU A 159 -4.97 14.75 -18.49
C GLU A 159 -3.80 13.77 -18.25
N HIS A 160 -3.24 13.18 -19.33
CA HIS A 160 -2.05 12.34 -19.28
C HIS A 160 -0.79 13.08 -18.80
N GLU A 161 -0.54 14.30 -19.25
CA GLU A 161 0.61 15.11 -18.81
C GLU A 161 0.53 15.40 -17.32
N VAL A 162 -0.65 15.83 -16.85
CA VAL A 162 -0.90 16.06 -15.41
C VAL A 162 -0.69 14.78 -14.61
N ALA A 163 -1.25 13.65 -15.08
CA ALA A 163 -1.12 12.39 -14.39
C ALA A 163 0.34 11.90 -14.33
N SER A 164 1.14 12.20 -15.35
CA SER A 164 2.58 11.89 -15.39
C SER A 164 3.35 12.76 -14.41
N ALA A 165 3.06 14.07 -14.38
CA ALA A 165 3.66 15.01 -13.43
C ALA A 165 3.39 14.63 -11.97
N LEU A 166 2.15 14.19 -11.65
CA LEU A 166 1.79 13.70 -10.33
C LEU A 166 2.60 12.47 -9.91
N ARG A 167 2.75 11.50 -10.83
CA ARG A 167 3.55 10.29 -10.55
C ARG A 167 5.00 10.62 -10.29
N ILE A 168 5.61 11.50 -11.10
CA ILE A 168 6.98 11.97 -10.89
C ILE A 168 7.13 12.68 -9.55
N ALA A 169 6.19 13.59 -9.22
CA ALA A 169 6.24 14.34 -7.98
C ALA A 169 6.11 13.44 -6.74
N LEU A 170 5.26 12.42 -6.79
CA LEU A 170 5.09 11.47 -5.69
C LEU A 170 6.26 10.49 -5.60
N SER A 171 6.69 9.88 -6.72
CA SER A 171 7.79 8.90 -6.70
C SER A 171 9.13 9.51 -6.28
N ALA A 172 9.38 10.79 -6.58
CA ALA A 172 10.55 11.52 -6.10
C ALA A 172 10.61 11.66 -4.56
N ARG A 173 9.51 11.32 -3.86
CA ARG A 173 9.38 11.33 -2.39
C ARG A 173 9.20 9.92 -1.82
N ASP A 174 9.50 8.90 -2.61
CA ASP A 174 9.27 7.49 -2.26
C ASP A 174 7.80 7.20 -1.93
N ILE A 175 6.90 7.83 -2.69
CA ILE A 175 5.45 7.66 -2.56
C ILE A 175 4.92 7.06 -3.85
N GLU A 176 4.32 5.88 -3.73
CA GLU A 176 3.63 5.23 -4.83
C GLU A 176 2.25 5.84 -5.03
N ALA A 177 1.73 5.76 -6.26
CA ALA A 177 0.43 6.32 -6.62
C ALA A 177 -0.43 5.28 -7.34
N PRO A 178 -0.94 4.24 -6.64
CA PRO A 178 -1.78 3.20 -7.23
C PRO A 178 -3.03 3.76 -7.92
N VAL A 179 -3.51 4.94 -7.50
CA VAL A 179 -4.61 5.65 -8.16
C VAL A 179 -4.16 7.06 -8.53
N VAL A 180 -4.26 7.40 -9.81
CA VAL A 180 -4.15 8.77 -10.32
C VAL A 180 -5.26 9.00 -11.33
N LEU A 181 -6.15 9.94 -11.01
CA LEU A 181 -7.29 10.33 -11.83
C LEU A 181 -7.18 11.82 -12.15
N VAL A 182 -7.32 12.16 -13.42
CA VAL A 182 -7.34 13.53 -13.91
C VAL A 182 -8.47 13.65 -14.93
N GLY A 183 -9.40 14.55 -14.66
CA GLY A 183 -10.60 14.75 -15.46
C GLY A 183 -10.76 16.22 -15.78
N GLY A 184 -10.67 16.57 -17.06
CA GLY A 184 -11.03 17.90 -17.55
C GLY A 184 -12.53 18.18 -17.42
N SER A 185 -12.91 19.45 -17.62
CA SER A 185 -14.23 20.02 -17.39
C SER A 185 -15.41 19.24 -18.02
N GLU A 186 -15.23 18.65 -19.20
CA GLU A 186 -16.22 17.80 -19.86
C GLU A 186 -16.36 16.44 -19.17
N ARG A 187 -15.22 15.79 -18.87
CA ARG A 187 -15.18 14.42 -18.35
C ARG A 187 -15.48 14.36 -16.86
N ALA A 188 -15.06 15.36 -16.09
CA ALA A 188 -15.28 15.49 -14.65
C ALA A 188 -16.77 15.47 -14.27
N GLN A 189 -17.66 15.97 -15.15
CA GLN A 189 -19.10 15.95 -14.92
C GLN A 189 -19.76 14.62 -15.30
N ARG A 190 -19.16 13.92 -16.27
CA ARG A 190 -19.73 12.71 -16.86
C ARG A 190 -19.38 11.45 -16.10
N TYR A 191 -18.21 11.41 -15.46
CA TYR A 191 -17.67 10.20 -14.85
C TYR A 191 -17.28 10.42 -13.39
N ARG A 192 -17.55 9.41 -12.56
CA ARG A 192 -17.09 9.35 -11.17
C ARG A 192 -15.62 8.94 -11.05
N HIS A 193 -15.13 8.16 -12.02
CA HIS A 193 -13.73 7.78 -12.17
C HIS A 193 -13.22 8.26 -13.53
N TYR A 194 -12.62 9.45 -13.54
CA TYR A 194 -12.05 10.07 -14.71
C TYR A 194 -10.61 9.58 -14.91
N THR A 195 -10.46 8.36 -15.42
CA THR A 195 -9.11 7.85 -15.77
C THR A 195 -8.49 8.80 -16.80
N PRO A 196 -7.22 9.20 -16.65
CA PRO A 196 -6.58 10.17 -17.55
C PRO A 196 -6.64 9.71 -19.01
N THR A 197 -6.80 10.67 -19.92
CA THR A 197 -6.77 10.47 -21.38
C THR A 197 -5.88 11.53 -22.06
N GLY A 198 -5.82 11.51 -23.40
CA GLY A 198 -5.20 12.58 -24.18
C GLY A 198 -6.07 13.85 -24.32
N ALA A 199 -7.20 13.95 -23.62
CA ALA A 199 -8.05 15.13 -23.65
C ALA A 199 -7.41 16.29 -22.87
N GLU A 200 -7.64 17.51 -23.35
CA GLU A 200 -7.25 18.75 -22.66
C GLU A 200 -8.15 19.00 -21.43
N LEU A 201 -7.64 19.75 -20.44
CA LEU A 201 -8.39 20.04 -19.21
C LEU A 201 -9.62 20.95 -19.45
N GLY A 202 -9.51 21.94 -20.32
CA GLY A 202 -10.56 22.94 -20.57
C GLY A 202 -10.72 23.92 -19.41
N ASP A 203 -11.97 24.22 -19.01
CA ASP A 203 -12.29 25.32 -18.09
C ASP A 203 -11.86 25.09 -16.63
N TYR A 204 -11.83 23.83 -16.20
CA TYR A 204 -11.42 23.38 -14.88
C TYR A 204 -11.06 21.88 -14.92
N ALA A 205 -10.37 21.39 -13.91
CA ALA A 205 -10.02 19.98 -13.77
C ALA A 205 -10.25 19.46 -12.36
N LEU A 206 -10.60 18.18 -12.24
CA LEU A 206 -10.52 17.42 -11.01
C LEU A 206 -9.28 16.52 -11.03
N VAL A 207 -8.46 16.63 -9.98
CA VAL A 207 -7.23 15.87 -9.81
C VAL A 207 -7.35 15.06 -8.52
N SER A 208 -7.31 13.73 -8.62
CA SER A 208 -7.38 12.84 -7.47
C SER A 208 -6.25 11.82 -7.49
N VAL A 209 -5.58 11.66 -6.36
CA VAL A 209 -4.58 10.61 -6.15
C VAL A 209 -4.91 9.81 -4.91
N THR A 210 -4.59 8.52 -4.93
CA THR A 210 -4.35 7.74 -3.70
C THR A 210 -2.88 7.43 -3.66
N ALA A 211 -2.18 8.07 -2.73
CA ALA A 211 -0.78 7.86 -2.44
C ALA A 211 -0.61 6.69 -1.47
N GLN A 212 0.48 5.93 -1.61
CA GLN A 212 0.81 4.77 -0.79
C GLN A 212 2.26 4.84 -0.33
N ARG A 213 2.49 4.56 0.96
CA ARG A 213 3.83 4.33 1.54
C ARG A 213 3.72 3.52 2.82
N ALA A 214 4.58 2.52 3.02
CA ALA A 214 4.62 1.67 4.21
C ALA A 214 3.22 1.14 4.64
N GLY A 215 2.46 0.60 3.69
CA GLY A 215 1.11 0.06 3.90
C GLY A 215 -0.01 1.10 4.08
N LEU A 216 0.33 2.36 4.31
CA LEU A 216 -0.63 3.45 4.50
C LEU A 216 -1.07 4.04 3.15
N HIS A 217 -2.35 4.43 3.07
CA HIS A 217 -2.96 4.99 1.87
C HIS A 217 -3.63 6.34 2.15
N ALA A 218 -3.12 7.42 1.56
CA ALA A 218 -3.67 8.77 1.70
C ALA A 218 -4.28 9.25 0.37
N SER A 219 -5.60 9.49 0.37
CA SER A 219 -6.29 10.03 -0.80
C SER A 219 -6.39 11.55 -0.73
N CYS A 220 -6.08 12.22 -1.84
CA CYS A 220 -6.14 13.68 -1.97
C CYS A 220 -6.79 14.07 -3.29
N THR A 221 -7.80 14.95 -3.21
CA THR A 221 -8.46 15.53 -4.37
C THR A 221 -8.29 17.05 -4.35
N ARG A 222 -8.02 17.64 -5.53
CA ARG A 222 -8.02 19.09 -5.77
C ARG A 222 -8.84 19.41 -7.02
N THR A 223 -9.49 20.55 -6.99
CA THR A 223 -10.12 21.17 -8.17
C THR A 223 -9.22 22.32 -8.60
N VAL A 224 -8.88 22.38 -9.88
CA VAL A 224 -8.14 23.50 -10.48
C VAL A 224 -9.08 24.20 -11.46
N ALA A 225 -9.17 25.52 -11.37
CA ALA A 225 -10.06 26.33 -12.19
C ALA A 225 -9.25 27.31 -13.04
N PHE A 226 -9.60 27.42 -14.32
CA PHE A 226 -8.94 28.31 -15.28
C PHE A 226 -9.91 29.43 -15.72
N ASP A 227 -11.00 29.05 -16.38
CA ASP A 227 -12.15 29.89 -16.71
C ASP A 227 -13.43 29.15 -16.33
N PRO A 228 -13.63 28.88 -15.02
CA PRO A 228 -14.63 27.93 -14.58
C PRO A 228 -16.06 28.43 -14.83
N PRO A 229 -17.02 27.53 -15.10
CA PRO A 229 -18.41 27.92 -15.15
C PRO A 229 -18.89 28.43 -13.78
N SER A 230 -19.81 29.40 -13.77
CA SER A 230 -20.23 30.12 -12.55
C SER A 230 -20.73 29.19 -11.43
N TRP A 231 -21.37 28.07 -11.80
CA TRP A 231 -21.89 27.10 -10.85
C TRP A 231 -20.78 26.38 -10.06
N LEU A 232 -19.52 26.37 -10.52
CA LEU A 232 -18.44 25.65 -9.84
C LEU A 232 -18.14 26.26 -8.47
N ALA A 233 -18.17 27.60 -8.37
CA ALA A 233 -17.94 28.30 -7.11
C ALA A 233 -18.98 27.91 -6.04
N GLU A 234 -20.25 27.78 -6.43
CA GLU A 234 -21.36 27.41 -5.54
C GLU A 234 -21.21 26.00 -4.92
N ARG A 235 -20.37 25.12 -5.50
CA ARG A 235 -20.10 23.78 -4.95
C ARG A 235 -18.98 23.74 -3.90
N HIS A 236 -18.25 24.85 -3.74
CA HIS A 236 -17.09 24.95 -2.86
C HIS A 236 -17.31 25.91 -1.68
N GLU A 237 -18.52 26.47 -1.54
CA GLU A 237 -19.03 27.13 -0.34
C GLU A 237 -19.61 26.13 0.66
#